data_AF-A0A1V5CYI3-F1
#
_entry.id   AF-A0A1V5CYI3-F1
#
_cell.length_a   1.000
_cell.length_b   1.000
_cell.length_c   1.000
_cell.angle_alpha   90.00
_cell.angle_beta   90.00
_cell.angle_gamma   90.00
#
_symmetry.space_group_name_H-M   'P 1'
#
loop_
_entity.id
_entity.type
_entity.pdbx_description
1 polymer ?
#
loop_
_entity_poly.entity_id
_entity_poly.type
_entity_poly.pdbx_seq_one_letter_code
_entity_poly.pdbx_strand_id
1 'polypeptide(L)'
;MEVRGLRNWYRWPGIGAPLVASLERLPGVEDPAFARIPPGIKVAVTAFLKPDHVEEGLKTGHIAAKIELKTTQAEPSMIVDDRKVPIEFGLSSALAYTLEGSQAYKMELKGLLSGNFRLFQETSRFKDNVFLMAPYRTGLIPLVLIHGTASSPARWAQLINELQNDRELWGRYQLWLFTYNTGNPILYSGGILTEGLRNAVQQFDPEGKDPALKKMVVIGHSQGGLLTKLTAIDSGTRFWENATSTPFDQVDVSPETRGLLRRSMFYKPLPFVKRVVFIATPQRGSYVSGGWIGRLTGKLISLPGTLLSPLTEVMKQIAGRTSLATLKNIPKSTDNMAPESPFIKAISSMPVAPGVIAHSIIPVKNPDDPKEEWNDGVVEYKSAHIDGVASELVVHSGHSTQDEPQTIEEIRRILIENLKGP
;
A
#
# COMPACT_ATOMS: atom_id res chain seq x y z
N MET A 1 0.99 -27.00 12.10
CA MET A 1 0.36 -25.70 12.42
C MET A 1 -0.83 -25.56 11.48
N GLU A 2 -2.04 -25.38 12.02
CA GLU A 2 -3.24 -25.15 11.21
C GLU A 2 -3.26 -23.67 10.81
N VAL A 3 -3.14 -23.35 9.51
CA VAL A 3 -3.17 -21.97 9.01
C VAL A 3 -4.63 -21.54 8.85
N ARG A 4 -5.03 -20.43 9.50
CA ARG A 4 -6.38 -19.85 9.41
C ARG A 4 -6.33 -18.44 8.86
N GLY A 5 -7.40 -18.00 8.18
CA GLY A 5 -7.56 -16.63 7.67
C GLY A 5 -7.02 -16.38 6.26
N LEU A 6 -6.31 -17.35 5.65
CA LEU A 6 -5.95 -17.35 4.23
C LEU A 6 -6.82 -18.38 3.50
N ARG A 7 -7.31 -18.04 2.30
CA ARG A 7 -8.18 -18.92 1.51
C ARG A 7 -7.38 -20.11 0.97
N ASN A 8 -6.21 -19.81 0.41
CA ASN A 8 -5.28 -20.80 -0.12
C ASN A 8 -4.06 -20.94 0.79
N TRP A 9 -3.57 -22.17 0.93
CA TRP A 9 -2.36 -22.48 1.67
C TRP A 9 -1.29 -23.01 0.71
N TYR A 10 -0.16 -22.31 0.66
CA TYR A 10 0.95 -22.66 -0.21
C TYR A 10 2.15 -23.16 0.58
N ARG A 11 2.72 -24.24 0.04
CA ARG A 11 4.03 -24.78 0.42
C ARG A 11 4.83 -24.98 -0.85
N TRP A 12 6.07 -24.50 -0.84
CA TRP A 12 7.03 -24.82 -1.89
C TRP A 12 7.68 -26.14 -1.51
N PRO A 13 7.49 -27.22 -2.30
CA PRO A 13 8.01 -28.53 -1.94
C PRO A 13 9.54 -28.55 -2.09
N GLY A 14 10.22 -29.20 -1.14
CA GLY A 14 11.67 -29.36 -1.18
C GLY A 14 12.20 -30.11 0.03
N ILE A 15 13.51 -30.01 0.26
CA ILE A 15 14.19 -30.57 1.43
C ILE A 15 14.27 -29.56 2.58
N GLY A 16 14.37 -30.10 3.81
CA GLY A 16 14.45 -29.32 5.04
C GLY A 16 13.10 -29.14 5.73
N ALA A 17 13.15 -28.65 6.97
CA ALA A 17 11.97 -28.38 7.78
C ALA A 17 11.57 -26.91 7.63
N PRO A 18 10.36 -26.59 7.12
CA PRO A 18 9.89 -25.21 7.06
C PRO A 18 9.55 -24.70 8.45
N LEU A 19 10.08 -23.52 8.75
CA LEU A 19 9.94 -22.79 10.00
C LEU A 19 9.48 -21.36 9.71
N VAL A 20 9.05 -20.67 10.77
CA VAL A 20 8.74 -19.24 10.73
C VAL A 20 9.62 -18.55 11.76
N ALA A 21 10.37 -17.53 11.35
CA ALA A 21 11.23 -16.75 12.23
C ALA A 21 10.64 -15.36 12.50
N SER A 22 10.93 -14.85 13.70
CA SER A 22 10.66 -13.46 14.07
C SER A 22 11.88 -12.60 13.74
N LEU A 23 11.64 -11.35 13.38
CA LEU A 23 12.72 -10.38 13.22
C LEU A 23 13.14 -9.82 14.57
N GLU A 24 14.44 -9.75 14.81
CA GLU A 24 15.03 -9.10 15.98
C GLU A 24 15.91 -7.93 15.53
N ARG A 25 15.84 -6.82 16.26
CA ARG A 25 16.71 -5.68 16.00
C ARG A 25 18.07 -5.96 16.64
N LEU A 26 19.12 -5.89 15.84
CA LEU A 26 20.50 -5.89 16.33
C LEU A 26 20.91 -4.45 16.70
N PRO A 27 21.21 -4.14 17.98
CA PRO A 27 21.68 -2.82 18.37
C PRO A 27 22.98 -2.45 17.65
N GLY A 28 23.09 -1.20 17.18
CA GLY A 28 24.31 -0.70 16.50
C GLY A 28 24.48 -1.12 15.04
N VAL A 29 23.60 -1.97 14.50
CA VAL A 29 23.59 -2.35 13.08
C VAL A 29 22.56 -1.51 12.34
N GLU A 30 23.03 -0.64 11.44
CA GLU A 30 22.17 0.13 10.54
C GLU A 30 22.41 -0.33 9.11
N ASP A 31 21.48 -1.11 8.59
CA ASP A 31 21.42 -1.47 7.18
C ASP A 31 20.21 -0.74 6.54
N PRO A 32 20.44 0.14 5.56
CA PRO A 32 19.38 0.82 4.84
C PRO A 32 18.32 -0.13 4.31
N ALA A 33 18.69 -1.33 3.86
CA ALA A 33 17.76 -2.32 3.30
C ALA A 33 16.70 -2.80 4.30
N PHE A 34 16.99 -2.73 5.60
CA PHE A 34 16.09 -3.13 6.69
C PHE A 34 15.37 -1.96 7.36
N ALA A 35 15.71 -0.72 6.99
CA ALA A 35 15.23 0.49 7.68
C ALA A 35 13.70 0.57 7.76
N ARG A 36 13.01 0.10 6.70
CA ARG A 36 11.56 0.21 6.50
C ARG A 36 10.76 -1.06 6.78
N ILE A 37 11.37 -2.07 7.43
CA ILE A 37 10.67 -3.31 7.81
C ILE A 37 10.06 -3.15 9.21
N PRO A 38 8.74 -3.38 9.38
CA PRO A 38 8.12 -3.41 10.69
C PRO A 38 8.64 -4.56 11.57
N PRO A 39 8.84 -4.35 12.89
CA PRO A 39 9.33 -5.39 13.81
C PRO A 39 8.38 -6.58 13.99
N GLY A 40 7.12 -6.48 13.54
CA GLY A 40 6.12 -7.55 13.63
C GLY A 40 6.09 -8.52 12.44
N ILE A 41 6.84 -8.26 11.37
CA ILE A 41 6.90 -9.15 10.20
C ILE A 41 7.54 -10.48 10.59
N LYS A 42 6.96 -11.58 10.13
CA LYS A 42 7.57 -12.91 10.18
C LYS A 42 8.11 -13.29 8.81
N VAL A 43 9.18 -14.08 8.80
CA VAL A 43 9.81 -14.56 7.57
C VAL A 43 9.79 -16.09 7.54
N ALA A 44 9.57 -16.65 6.35
CA ALA A 44 9.73 -18.08 6.13
C ALA A 44 11.22 -18.43 6.15
N VAL A 45 11.55 -19.45 6.93
CA VAL A 45 12.90 -20.00 7.07
C VAL A 45 12.83 -21.50 6.89
N THR A 46 13.89 -22.11 6.39
CA THR A 46 14.02 -23.56 6.33
C THR A 46 15.26 -23.98 7.08
N ALA A 47 15.09 -24.88 8.03
CA ALA A 47 16.21 -25.55 8.67
C ALA A 47 16.55 -26.82 7.90
N PHE A 48 17.80 -26.95 7.48
CA PHE A 48 18.31 -28.17 6.86
C PHE A 48 19.47 -28.72 7.68
N LEU A 49 19.41 -30.00 8.02
CA LEU A 49 20.52 -30.71 8.64
C LEU A 49 21.40 -31.28 7.52
N LYS A 50 22.62 -30.73 7.40
CA LYS A 50 23.65 -31.24 6.50
C LYS A 50 24.56 -32.19 7.29
N PRO A 51 24.42 -33.51 7.15
CA PRO A 51 25.28 -34.45 7.84
C PRO A 51 26.69 -34.43 7.25
N ASP A 52 27.69 -34.53 8.12
CA ASP A 52 29.09 -34.69 7.76
C ASP A 52 29.44 -36.20 7.86
N HIS A 53 30.32 -36.70 6.98
CA HIS A 53 30.86 -38.08 7.02
C HIS A 53 29.80 -39.19 7.21
N VAL A 54 28.70 -39.14 6.44
CA VAL A 54 27.54 -40.04 6.57
C VAL A 54 27.93 -41.52 6.62
N GLU A 55 28.83 -41.97 5.74
CA GLU A 55 29.24 -43.39 5.69
C GLU A 55 29.94 -43.85 6.97
N GLU A 56 30.80 -43.02 7.56
CA GLU A 56 31.48 -43.33 8.81
C GLU A 56 30.46 -43.32 9.96
N GLY A 57 29.59 -42.31 10.01
CA GLY A 57 28.58 -42.20 11.05
C GLY A 57 27.57 -43.36 11.06
N LEU A 58 27.23 -43.90 9.88
CA LEU A 58 26.41 -45.12 9.79
C LEU A 58 27.11 -46.37 10.34
N LYS A 59 28.44 -46.44 10.25
CA LYS A 59 29.22 -47.57 10.80
C LYS A 59 29.42 -47.43 12.31
N THR A 60 29.63 -46.22 12.81
CA THR A 60 29.93 -45.95 14.23
C THR A 60 28.69 -45.68 15.07
N GLY A 61 27.53 -45.47 14.44
CA GLY A 61 26.29 -45.06 15.08
C GLY A 61 26.25 -43.58 15.51
N HIS A 62 27.26 -42.79 15.14
CA HIS A 62 27.39 -41.38 15.54
C HIS A 62 27.52 -40.49 14.30
N ILE A 63 26.48 -39.69 14.02
CA ILE A 63 26.47 -38.75 12.90
C ILE A 63 26.60 -37.33 13.43
N ALA A 64 27.62 -36.61 12.96
CA ALA A 64 27.73 -35.17 13.13
C ALA A 64 26.99 -34.46 11.99
N ALA A 65 26.34 -33.33 12.28
CA ALA A 65 25.65 -32.54 11.26
C ALA A 65 25.70 -31.05 11.58
N LYS A 66 25.63 -30.23 10.53
CA LYS A 66 25.48 -28.77 10.62
C LYS A 66 24.05 -28.38 10.29
N ILE A 67 23.46 -27.49 11.09
CA ILE A 67 22.17 -26.88 10.77
C ILE A 67 22.44 -25.65 9.90
N GLU A 68 21.89 -25.65 8.69
CA GLU A 68 21.83 -24.48 7.82
C GLU A 68 20.42 -23.88 7.88
N LEU A 69 20.34 -22.56 8.06
CA LEU A 69 19.09 -21.80 7.97
C LEU A 69 19.05 -21.07 6.62
N LYS A 70 17.98 -21.28 5.86
CA LYS A 70 17.78 -20.64 4.55
C LYS A 70 16.53 -19.77 4.59
N THR A 71 16.58 -18.60 3.97
CA THR A 71 15.43 -17.71 3.81
C THR A 71 15.06 -17.60 2.34
N THR A 72 13.85 -17.12 2.04
CA THR A 72 13.42 -16.88 0.66
C THR A 72 14.12 -15.70 -0.04
N GLN A 73 15.08 -15.06 0.64
CA GLN A 73 15.95 -14.07 0.01
C GLN A 73 17.11 -14.73 -0.74
N ALA A 74 17.52 -15.93 -0.33
CA ALA A 74 18.51 -16.73 -1.02
C ALA A 74 17.85 -17.50 -2.19
N GLU A 75 18.68 -18.17 -2.98
CA GLU A 75 18.20 -19.10 -4.00
C GLU A 75 17.32 -20.19 -3.34
N PRO A 76 16.14 -20.54 -3.89
CA PRO A 76 15.20 -21.49 -3.27
C PRO A 76 15.63 -22.95 -3.48
N SER A 77 16.94 -23.17 -3.56
CA SER A 77 17.59 -24.46 -3.76
C SER A 77 18.96 -24.44 -3.09
N MET A 78 19.50 -25.61 -2.79
CA MET A 78 20.87 -25.76 -2.32
C MET A 78 21.58 -26.89 -3.05
N ILE A 79 22.89 -26.89 -2.92
CA ILE A 79 23.75 -27.96 -3.40
C ILE A 79 23.95 -28.98 -2.26
N VAL A 80 23.58 -30.22 -2.52
CA VAL A 80 23.90 -31.39 -1.70
C VAL A 80 24.78 -32.29 -2.55
N ASP A 81 26.02 -32.46 -2.13
CA ASP A 81 27.12 -33.01 -2.93
C ASP A 81 27.23 -32.29 -4.29
N ASP A 82 26.95 -32.95 -5.40
CA ASP A 82 26.97 -32.35 -6.75
C ASP A 82 25.57 -32.10 -7.33
N ARG A 83 24.52 -32.18 -6.49
CA ARG A 83 23.12 -32.06 -6.93
C ARG A 83 22.46 -30.82 -6.37
N LYS A 84 21.81 -30.07 -7.27
CA LYS A 84 20.93 -28.96 -6.91
C LYS A 84 19.56 -29.50 -6.52
N VAL A 85 19.15 -29.26 -5.30
CA VAL A 85 17.88 -29.74 -4.74
C VAL A 85 17.04 -28.56 -4.24
N PRO A 86 15.70 -28.56 -4.45
CA PRO A 86 14.84 -27.48 -3.99
C PRO A 86 14.72 -27.48 -2.47
N ILE A 87 14.58 -26.30 -1.87
CA ILE A 87 14.38 -26.11 -0.43
C ILE A 87 12.88 -25.93 -0.15
N GLU A 88 12.38 -26.58 0.90
CA GLU A 88 10.98 -26.46 1.30
C GLU A 88 10.70 -25.12 2.00
N PHE A 89 9.69 -24.35 1.56
CA PHE A 89 9.26 -23.13 2.25
C PHE A 89 7.75 -23.11 2.53
N GLY A 90 7.36 -22.70 3.75
CA GLY A 90 5.97 -22.46 4.15
C GLY A 90 5.61 -20.98 4.16
N LEU A 91 5.53 -20.36 2.97
CA LEU A 91 5.29 -18.91 2.84
C LEU A 91 3.95 -18.45 3.45
N SER A 92 2.86 -19.19 3.17
CA SER A 92 1.55 -18.86 3.74
C SER A 92 1.54 -18.94 5.26
N SER A 93 2.32 -19.83 5.87
CA SER A 93 2.45 -19.94 7.33
C SER A 93 3.14 -18.71 7.93
N ALA A 94 4.18 -18.19 7.27
CA ALA A 94 4.87 -16.97 7.72
C ALA A 94 3.95 -15.73 7.59
N LEU A 95 3.21 -15.62 6.50
CA LEU A 95 2.23 -14.54 6.31
C LEU A 95 1.10 -14.63 7.34
N ALA A 96 0.51 -15.81 7.52
CA ALA A 96 -0.54 -16.01 8.52
C ALA A 96 -0.07 -15.70 9.93
N TYR A 97 1.16 -16.10 10.30
CA TYR A 97 1.69 -15.79 11.63
C TYR A 97 2.03 -14.31 11.80
N THR A 98 2.43 -13.62 10.72
CA THR A 98 2.53 -12.16 10.70
C THR A 98 1.19 -11.52 11.04
N LEU A 99 0.09 -12.02 10.46
CA LEU A 99 -1.26 -11.47 10.68
C LEU A 99 -1.81 -11.82 12.07
N GLU A 100 -1.66 -13.05 12.53
CA GLU A 100 -2.12 -13.54 13.84
C GLU A 100 -1.41 -12.82 15.00
N GLY A 101 -0.09 -12.65 14.89
CA GLY A 101 0.72 -11.93 15.87
C GLY A 101 0.62 -10.40 15.75
N SER A 102 0.08 -9.88 14.65
CA SER A 102 -0.06 -8.44 14.47
C SER A 102 -1.15 -7.89 15.39
N GLN A 103 -0.79 -6.89 16.19
CA GLN A 103 -1.80 -6.02 16.78
C GLN A 103 -2.61 -5.26 15.70
N ALA A 104 -2.26 -5.35 14.40
CA ALA A 104 -2.93 -4.68 13.30
C ALA A 104 -4.42 -5.03 13.20
N TYR A 105 -4.81 -6.30 13.33
CA TYR A 105 -6.23 -6.70 13.38
C TYR A 105 -6.95 -6.23 14.66
N LYS A 106 -6.24 -6.17 15.79
CA LYS A 106 -6.78 -5.66 17.07
C LYS A 106 -6.84 -4.12 17.13
N MET A 107 -5.99 -3.44 16.36
CA MET A 107 -5.87 -1.99 16.24
C MET A 107 -6.77 -1.42 15.15
N GLU A 108 -7.14 -2.21 14.12
CA GLU A 108 -8.11 -1.85 13.07
C GLU A 108 -9.38 -1.20 13.63
N LEU A 109 -9.90 -1.74 14.74
CA LEU A 109 -11.15 -1.27 15.35
C LEU A 109 -10.96 -0.14 16.38
N LYS A 110 -9.83 -0.12 17.09
CA LYS A 110 -9.53 0.90 18.13
C LYS A 110 -8.93 2.19 17.57
N GLY A 111 -8.11 2.09 16.52
CA GLY A 111 -7.39 3.22 15.92
C GLY A 111 -8.23 4.15 15.07
N LEU A 112 -9.38 3.67 14.60
CA LEU A 112 -10.35 4.45 13.86
C LEU A 112 -11.14 5.43 14.76
N LEU A 113 -11.21 5.14 16.07
CA LEU A 113 -12.01 5.87 17.06
C LEU A 113 -11.20 6.91 17.84
N SER A 114 -9.88 6.81 17.84
CA SER A 114 -8.99 7.79 18.45
C SER A 114 -8.14 8.41 17.34
N GLY A 115 -8.42 9.67 16.98
CA GLY A 115 -7.67 10.42 15.95
C GLY A 115 -6.17 10.66 16.24
N ASN A 116 -5.59 9.89 17.16
CA ASN A 116 -4.17 9.76 17.46
C ASN A 116 -3.67 8.35 17.09
N PHE A 117 -3.91 7.91 15.85
CA PHE A 117 -3.37 6.63 15.40
C PHE A 117 -1.86 6.74 15.18
N ARG A 118 -1.10 6.21 16.14
CA ARG A 118 0.35 5.97 16.05
C ARG A 118 0.56 4.46 16.01
N LEU A 119 0.45 3.85 14.81
CA LEU A 119 0.60 2.39 14.60
C LEU A 119 1.96 1.87 15.10
N PHE A 120 2.96 2.75 15.05
CA PHE A 120 4.26 2.58 15.68
C PHE A 120 4.53 3.84 16.51
N GLN A 121 5.13 3.69 17.70
CA GLN A 121 5.68 4.84 18.43
C GLN A 121 6.58 5.64 17.46
N GLU A 122 6.62 6.98 17.59
CA GLU A 122 7.52 7.85 16.84
C GLU A 122 8.97 7.40 17.09
N THR A 123 9.38 6.45 16.28
CA THR A 123 10.77 6.10 16.06
C THR A 123 11.12 6.78 14.75
N SER A 124 12.31 7.37 14.69
CA SER A 124 12.87 8.01 13.51
C SER A 124 12.83 7.15 12.23
N ARG A 125 12.52 5.84 12.34
CA ARG A 125 12.51 4.83 11.27
C ARG A 125 11.30 4.84 10.33
N PHE A 126 10.12 5.29 10.75
CA PHE A 126 8.87 5.11 9.97
C PHE A 126 8.15 6.40 9.59
N LYS A 127 8.90 7.52 9.51
CA LYS A 127 8.33 8.87 9.28
C LYS A 127 7.46 9.00 8.02
N ASP A 128 7.68 8.15 7.04
CA ASP A 128 7.11 8.25 5.69
C ASP A 128 5.92 7.30 5.45
N ASN A 129 5.56 6.46 6.42
CA ASN A 129 4.49 5.45 6.33
C ASN A 129 4.56 4.46 5.15
N VAL A 130 5.73 4.31 4.52
CA VAL A 130 6.02 3.27 3.52
C VAL A 130 6.78 2.14 4.21
N PHE A 131 6.22 0.93 4.16
CA PHE A 131 6.75 -0.26 4.81
C PHE A 131 7.06 -1.36 3.80
N LEU A 132 8.13 -2.09 4.04
CA LEU A 132 8.54 -3.21 3.20
C LEU A 132 8.22 -4.53 3.90
N MET A 133 7.72 -5.51 3.15
CA MET A 133 7.45 -6.87 3.68
C MET A 133 8.71 -7.76 3.74
N ALA A 134 9.80 -7.32 3.13
CA ALA A 134 11.10 -7.98 3.13
C ALA A 134 12.20 -6.91 2.91
N PRO A 135 13.46 -7.16 3.26
CA PRO A 135 14.55 -6.21 3.02
C PRO A 135 14.64 -5.79 1.57
N TYR A 136 15.01 -4.53 1.35
CA TYR A 136 15.23 -3.99 0.02
C TYR A 136 16.21 -4.86 -0.78
N ARG A 137 15.89 -5.13 -2.05
CA ARG A 137 16.76 -5.85 -2.97
C ARG A 137 16.76 -5.15 -4.32
N THR A 138 17.96 -4.84 -4.81
CA THR A 138 18.16 -4.26 -6.13
C THR A 138 17.58 -5.18 -7.22
N GLY A 139 16.95 -4.60 -8.24
CA GLY A 139 16.41 -5.32 -9.39
C GLY A 139 15.00 -5.87 -9.19
N LEU A 140 14.37 -5.65 -8.03
CA LEU A 140 12.96 -5.96 -7.81
C LEU A 140 12.08 -4.72 -7.99
N ILE A 141 11.00 -4.88 -8.74
CA ILE A 141 10.04 -3.81 -9.01
C ILE A 141 9.19 -3.56 -7.75
N PRO A 142 9.12 -2.33 -7.22
CA PRO A 142 8.22 -2.05 -6.11
C PRO A 142 6.75 -2.19 -6.53
N LEU A 143 6.00 -2.97 -5.75
CA LEU A 143 4.56 -3.08 -5.81
C LEU A 143 3.98 -2.43 -4.55
N VAL A 144 3.47 -1.22 -4.68
CA VAL A 144 2.94 -0.42 -3.58
C VAL A 144 1.44 -0.66 -3.44
N LEU A 145 1.01 -1.13 -2.27
CA LEU A 145 -0.40 -1.39 -1.96
C LEU A 145 -0.95 -0.35 -0.99
N ILE A 146 -2.09 0.26 -1.34
CA ILE A 146 -2.72 1.37 -0.63
C ILE A 146 -4.15 1.01 -0.24
N HIS A 147 -4.42 0.85 1.05
CA HIS A 147 -5.74 0.48 1.56
C HIS A 147 -6.76 1.63 1.48
N GLY A 148 -8.06 1.29 1.53
CA GLY A 148 -9.18 2.24 1.57
C GLY A 148 -9.58 2.71 2.97
N THR A 149 -10.75 3.36 3.08
CA THR A 149 -11.28 3.92 4.33
C THR A 149 -11.56 2.84 5.38
N ALA A 150 -11.29 3.13 6.67
CA ALA A 150 -11.52 2.21 7.80
C ALA A 150 -10.94 0.79 7.61
N SER A 151 -9.90 0.68 6.79
CA SER A 151 -9.24 -0.56 6.41
C SER A 151 -7.79 -0.56 6.89
N SER A 152 -7.11 -1.69 6.74
CA SER A 152 -5.68 -1.82 7.02
C SER A 152 -4.96 -2.62 5.94
N PRO A 153 -3.61 -2.65 5.97
CA PRO A 153 -2.85 -3.50 5.07
C PRO A 153 -3.19 -4.99 5.16
N ALA A 154 -3.79 -5.47 6.26
CA ALA A 154 -4.22 -6.85 6.40
C ALA A 154 -5.25 -7.27 5.34
N ARG A 155 -5.99 -6.31 4.76
CA ARG A 155 -6.93 -6.58 3.66
C ARG A 155 -6.27 -6.99 2.36
N TRP A 156 -4.96 -6.83 2.23
CA TRP A 156 -4.18 -7.34 1.11
C TRP A 156 -3.67 -8.77 1.33
N ALA A 157 -3.98 -9.41 2.46
CA ALA A 157 -3.42 -10.71 2.83
C ALA A 157 -3.62 -11.78 1.75
N GLN A 158 -4.83 -11.89 1.17
CA GLN A 158 -5.08 -12.86 0.11
C GLN A 158 -4.24 -12.54 -1.13
N LEU A 159 -4.27 -11.28 -1.61
CA LEU A 159 -3.45 -10.87 -2.75
C LEU A 159 -1.96 -11.14 -2.52
N ILE A 160 -1.42 -10.75 -1.37
CA ILE A 160 -0.01 -10.97 -1.01
C ILE A 160 0.31 -12.47 -1.02
N ASN A 161 -0.57 -13.30 -0.46
CA ASN A 161 -0.40 -14.74 -0.42
C ASN A 161 -0.31 -15.34 -1.82
N GLU A 162 -1.19 -14.93 -2.74
CA GLU A 162 -1.16 -15.38 -4.13
C GLU A 162 0.11 -14.89 -4.84
N LEU A 163 0.43 -13.61 -4.77
CA LEU A 163 1.58 -13.03 -5.48
C LEU A 163 2.93 -13.55 -4.98
N GLN A 164 3.08 -13.80 -3.68
CA GLN A 164 4.31 -14.37 -3.12
C GLN A 164 4.53 -15.83 -3.52
N ASN A 165 3.48 -16.54 -3.90
CA ASN A 165 3.55 -17.94 -4.32
C ASN A 165 3.45 -18.13 -5.84
N ASP A 166 3.25 -17.05 -6.59
CA ASP A 166 3.23 -17.08 -8.04
C ASP A 166 4.66 -17.26 -8.62
N ARG A 167 4.85 -18.28 -9.45
CA ARG A 167 6.18 -18.64 -9.98
C ARG A 167 6.69 -17.70 -11.07
N GLU A 168 5.83 -16.94 -11.74
CA GLU A 168 6.22 -15.96 -12.75
C GLU A 168 6.59 -14.62 -12.12
N LEU A 169 5.92 -14.25 -11.02
CA LEU A 169 6.10 -12.97 -10.33
C LEU A 169 7.10 -13.02 -9.17
N TRP A 170 7.31 -14.20 -8.57
CA TRP A 170 8.26 -14.33 -7.47
C TRP A 170 9.68 -13.93 -7.91
N GLY A 171 10.35 -13.16 -7.05
CA GLY A 171 11.69 -12.64 -7.36
C GLY A 171 11.72 -11.61 -8.49
N ARG A 172 10.57 -11.04 -8.85
CA ARG A 172 10.45 -9.90 -9.78
C ARG A 172 9.89 -8.65 -9.09
N TYR A 173 9.05 -8.82 -8.09
CA TYR A 173 8.43 -7.75 -7.33
C TYR A 173 8.86 -7.71 -5.87
N GLN A 174 8.86 -6.50 -5.30
CA GLN A 174 8.99 -6.27 -3.87
C GLN A 174 7.74 -5.59 -3.33
N LEU A 175 7.09 -6.23 -2.36
CA LEU A 175 5.83 -5.76 -1.77
C LEU A 175 6.07 -4.63 -0.77
N TRP A 176 5.50 -3.47 -1.08
CA TRP A 176 5.51 -2.26 -0.26
C TRP A 176 4.08 -1.95 0.17
N LEU A 177 3.91 -1.56 1.42
CA LEU A 177 2.62 -1.20 2.02
C LEU A 177 2.66 0.27 2.41
N PHE A 178 1.63 1.03 2.03
CA PHE A 178 1.43 2.38 2.55
C PHE A 178 0.29 2.38 3.56
N THR A 179 0.53 2.96 4.73
CA THR A 179 -0.52 3.13 5.76
C THR A 179 -0.80 4.59 6.01
N TYR A 180 -2.06 4.95 6.23
CA TYR A 180 -2.40 6.31 6.59
C TYR A 180 -3.66 6.36 7.44
N ASN A 181 -3.83 7.44 8.19
CA ASN A 181 -5.11 7.69 8.86
C ASN A 181 -6.15 8.05 7.79
N THR A 182 -7.09 7.14 7.56
CA THR A 182 -8.11 7.29 6.50
C THR A 182 -9.06 8.46 6.73
N GLY A 183 -9.11 9.00 7.96
CA GLY A 183 -9.85 10.20 8.29
C GLY A 183 -9.16 11.52 7.90
N ASN A 184 -7.87 11.48 7.57
CA ASN A 184 -7.14 12.66 7.12
C ASN A 184 -7.69 13.18 5.77
N PRO A 185 -7.60 14.50 5.51
CA PRO A 185 -7.85 15.03 4.17
C PRO A 185 -7.06 14.26 3.11
N ILE A 186 -7.69 13.92 2.00
CA ILE A 186 -7.09 13.04 0.97
C ILE A 186 -5.80 13.65 0.41
N LEU A 187 -5.84 14.95 0.14
CA LEU A 187 -4.71 15.75 -0.31
C LEU A 187 -3.55 15.80 0.70
N TYR A 188 -3.82 15.70 2.00
CA TYR A 188 -2.74 15.62 2.99
C TYR A 188 -2.07 14.24 2.98
N SER A 189 -2.88 13.16 2.95
CA SER A 189 -2.35 11.80 2.87
C SER A 189 -1.63 11.51 1.56
N GLY A 190 -2.07 12.08 0.44
CA GLY A 190 -1.36 12.02 -0.84
C GLY A 190 0.02 12.68 -0.78
N GLY A 191 0.16 13.79 -0.05
CA GLY A 191 1.44 14.45 0.15
C GLY A 191 2.42 13.56 0.91
N ILE A 192 1.95 12.94 2.00
CA ILE A 192 2.74 11.96 2.77
C ILE A 192 3.16 10.78 1.89
N LEU A 193 2.24 10.24 1.08
CA LEU A 193 2.55 9.13 0.16
C LEU A 193 3.63 9.51 -0.84
N THR A 194 3.45 10.62 -1.55
CA THR A 194 4.36 11.01 -2.64
C THR A 194 5.74 11.40 -2.11
N GLU A 195 5.81 12.10 -0.99
CA GLU A 195 7.07 12.40 -0.29
C GLU A 195 7.72 11.11 0.23
N GLY A 196 6.94 10.22 0.86
CA GLY A 196 7.44 8.97 1.40
C GLY A 196 8.01 8.03 0.34
N LEU A 197 7.38 7.96 -0.83
CA LEU A 197 7.91 7.21 -1.97
C LEU A 197 9.18 7.85 -2.54
N ARG A 198 9.26 9.17 -2.63
CA ARG A 198 10.49 9.87 -3.06
C ARG A 198 11.64 9.61 -2.08
N ASN A 199 11.37 9.69 -0.78
CA ASN A 199 12.35 9.41 0.27
C ASN A 199 12.83 7.96 0.22
N ALA A 200 11.92 7.00 0.01
CA ALA A 200 12.28 5.59 -0.14
C ALA A 200 13.18 5.35 -1.36
N VAL A 201 12.83 5.91 -2.53
CA VAL A 201 13.65 5.79 -3.74
C VAL A 201 15.03 6.43 -3.55
N GLN A 202 15.08 7.65 -2.98
CA GLN A 202 16.35 8.35 -2.72
C GLN A 202 17.23 7.60 -1.71
N GLN A 203 16.63 6.93 -0.73
CA GLN A 203 17.35 6.13 0.26
C GLN A 203 17.93 4.85 -0.33
N PHE A 204 17.17 4.15 -1.18
CA PHE A 204 17.56 2.83 -1.70
C PHE A 204 18.38 2.90 -2.99
N ASP A 205 18.22 3.95 -3.78
CA ASP A 205 18.93 4.14 -5.05
C ASP A 205 19.32 5.61 -5.26
N PRO A 206 20.20 6.17 -4.40
CA PRO A 206 20.60 7.57 -4.46
C PRO A 206 21.30 7.94 -5.78
N GLU A 207 21.93 6.98 -6.44
CA GLU A 207 22.64 7.15 -7.72
C GLU A 207 21.76 6.81 -8.94
N GLY A 208 20.54 6.32 -8.75
CA GLY A 208 19.63 6.00 -9.86
C GLY A 208 20.07 4.79 -10.69
N LYS A 209 20.79 3.83 -10.12
CA LYS A 209 21.34 2.63 -10.78
C LYS A 209 20.37 1.45 -10.81
N ASP A 210 19.28 1.45 -10.04
CA ASP A 210 18.30 0.38 -10.07
C ASP A 210 17.19 0.66 -11.11
N PRO A 211 17.21 -0.01 -12.28
CA PRO A 211 16.17 0.17 -13.28
C PRO A 211 14.80 -0.38 -12.84
N ALA A 212 14.75 -1.31 -11.89
CA ALA A 212 13.50 -1.91 -11.43
C ALA A 212 12.70 -0.95 -10.53
N LEU A 213 13.37 -0.16 -9.70
CA LEU A 213 12.73 0.92 -8.93
C LEU A 213 11.98 1.92 -9.81
N LYS A 214 12.48 2.16 -11.03
CA LYS A 214 11.90 3.08 -12.02
C LYS A 214 10.69 2.51 -12.76
N LYS A 215 10.25 1.30 -12.42
CA LYS A 215 9.08 0.60 -12.99
C LYS A 215 7.97 0.36 -11.97
N MET A 216 7.93 1.18 -10.91
CA MET A 216 7.03 1.01 -9.77
C MET A 216 5.56 0.92 -10.21
N VAL A 217 4.86 -0.04 -9.59
CA VAL A 217 3.41 -0.26 -9.73
C VAL A 217 2.73 0.16 -8.44
N VAL A 218 1.70 1.01 -8.53
CA VAL A 218 0.93 1.47 -7.37
C VAL A 218 -0.51 1.01 -7.51
N ILE A 219 -1.02 0.30 -6.50
CA ILE A 219 -2.38 -0.25 -6.47
C ILE A 219 -3.13 0.33 -5.28
N GLY A 220 -4.30 0.91 -5.55
CA GLY A 220 -5.15 1.50 -4.53
C GLY A 220 -6.56 0.94 -4.54
N HIS A 221 -7.06 0.61 -3.35
CA HIS A 221 -8.46 0.22 -3.13
C HIS A 221 -9.27 1.40 -2.59
N SER A 222 -10.47 1.64 -3.14
CA SER A 222 -11.42 2.63 -2.64
C SER A 222 -10.77 4.02 -2.52
N GLN A 223 -10.84 4.67 -1.36
CA GLN A 223 -10.13 5.94 -1.09
C GLN A 223 -8.63 5.87 -1.41
N GLY A 224 -7.97 4.73 -1.21
CA GLY A 224 -6.56 4.50 -1.56
C GLY A 224 -6.28 4.60 -3.05
N GLY A 225 -7.28 4.39 -3.91
CA GLY A 225 -7.18 4.63 -5.35
C GLY A 225 -7.10 6.11 -5.72
N LEU A 226 -7.73 7.00 -4.94
CA LEU A 226 -7.58 8.44 -5.11
C LEU A 226 -6.15 8.88 -4.75
N LEU A 227 -5.56 8.29 -3.70
CA LEU A 227 -4.15 8.50 -3.34
C LEU A 227 -3.23 7.96 -4.44
N THR A 228 -3.56 6.79 -5.01
CA THR A 228 -2.84 6.21 -6.16
C THR A 228 -2.83 7.18 -7.34
N LYS A 229 -3.97 7.80 -7.65
CA LYS A 229 -4.06 8.78 -8.75
C LYS A 229 -3.16 9.99 -8.50
N LEU A 230 -3.04 10.47 -7.26
CA LEU A 230 -2.14 11.59 -6.90
C LEU A 230 -0.65 11.30 -7.19
N THR A 231 -0.24 10.03 -7.30
CA THR A 231 1.14 9.66 -7.70
C THR A 231 1.42 9.84 -9.19
N ALA A 232 0.37 9.99 -10.00
CA ALA A 232 0.43 9.86 -11.46
C ALA A 232 -0.27 11.01 -12.19
N ILE A 233 -0.56 12.13 -11.53
CA ILE A 233 -1.19 13.31 -12.15
C ILE A 233 -0.34 14.56 -11.97
N ASP A 234 -0.55 15.52 -12.86
CA ASP A 234 -0.10 16.89 -12.69
C ASP A 234 -1.29 17.75 -12.26
N SER A 235 -1.28 18.25 -11.02
CA SER A 235 -2.39 19.06 -10.52
C SER A 235 -2.36 20.49 -11.03
N GLY A 236 -1.20 20.97 -11.49
CA GLY A 236 -0.91 22.40 -11.57
C GLY A 236 -1.34 23.10 -10.28
N THR A 237 -2.11 24.17 -10.41
CA THR A 237 -2.70 24.97 -9.33
C THR A 237 -4.15 24.60 -8.98
N ARG A 238 -4.76 23.62 -9.68
CA ARG A 238 -6.22 23.39 -9.62
C ARG A 238 -6.76 23.07 -8.23
N PHE A 239 -6.04 22.28 -7.42
CA PHE A 239 -6.47 22.02 -6.03
C PHE A 239 -6.43 23.28 -5.17
N TRP A 240 -5.43 24.14 -5.39
CA TRP A 240 -5.27 25.41 -4.67
C TRP A 240 -6.35 26.41 -5.06
N GLU A 241 -6.58 26.61 -6.36
CA GLU A 241 -7.60 27.52 -6.90
C GLU A 241 -9.02 27.11 -6.53
N ASN A 242 -9.28 25.81 -6.36
CA ASN A 242 -10.56 25.31 -5.85
C ASN A 242 -10.77 25.60 -4.35
N ALA A 243 -9.71 25.91 -3.60
CA ALA A 243 -9.77 26.17 -2.17
C ALA A 243 -9.77 27.67 -1.85
N THR A 244 -9.06 28.49 -2.64
CA THR A 244 -8.94 29.93 -2.42
C THR A 244 -8.63 30.68 -3.73
N SER A 245 -9.10 31.93 -3.81
CA SER A 245 -8.75 32.85 -4.89
C SER A 245 -7.39 33.55 -4.69
N THR A 246 -6.80 33.47 -3.49
CA THR A 246 -5.49 34.07 -3.21
C THR A 246 -4.38 33.28 -3.90
N PRO A 247 -3.52 33.89 -4.74
CA PRO A 247 -2.37 33.21 -5.33
C PRO A 247 -1.45 32.62 -4.26
N PHE A 248 -0.93 31.41 -4.48
CA PHE A 248 -0.13 30.69 -3.48
C PHE A 248 1.09 31.49 -3.00
N ASP A 249 1.75 32.22 -3.90
CA ASP A 249 2.94 33.00 -3.55
C ASP A 249 2.62 34.22 -2.69
N GLN A 250 1.38 34.70 -2.68
CA GLN A 250 0.90 35.83 -1.87
C GLN A 250 0.43 35.43 -0.47
N VAL A 251 0.38 34.13 -0.16
CA VAL A 251 0.02 33.65 1.18
C VAL A 251 1.22 33.79 2.12
N ASP A 252 1.20 34.82 2.95
CA ASP A 252 2.23 35.04 3.98
C ASP A 252 1.99 34.12 5.18
N VAL A 253 2.75 33.04 5.23
CA VAL A 253 2.73 31.99 6.26
C VAL A 253 4.15 31.48 6.48
N SER A 254 4.37 30.87 7.64
CA SER A 254 5.62 30.26 8.06
C SER A 254 6.17 29.27 7.01
N PRO A 255 7.51 29.12 6.90
CA PRO A 255 8.12 28.16 5.98
C PRO A 255 7.59 26.74 6.15
N GLU A 256 7.30 26.32 7.38
CA GLU A 256 6.74 25.02 7.72
C GLU A 256 5.33 24.84 7.15
N THR A 257 4.46 25.84 7.35
CA THR A 257 3.10 25.86 6.80
C THR A 257 3.13 25.91 5.27
N ARG A 258 3.98 26.76 4.69
CA ARG A 258 4.15 26.85 3.23
C ARG A 258 4.61 25.52 2.64
N GLY A 259 5.55 24.83 3.29
CA GLY A 259 5.99 23.48 2.92
C GLY A 259 4.87 22.45 2.98
N LEU A 260 4.05 22.47 4.03
CA LEU A 260 2.87 21.60 4.17
C LEU A 260 1.82 21.85 3.08
N LEU A 261 1.50 23.10 2.79
CA LEU A 261 0.55 23.42 1.73
C LEU A 261 1.09 23.01 0.37
N ARG A 262 2.38 23.26 0.10
CA ARG A 262 3.03 22.87 -1.14
C ARG A 262 2.94 21.37 -1.38
N ARG A 263 3.30 20.54 -0.40
CA ARG A 263 3.23 19.07 -0.52
C ARG A 263 1.81 18.52 -0.57
N SER A 264 0.83 19.23 0.00
CA SER A 264 -0.55 18.74 0.08
C SER A 264 -1.41 19.19 -1.10
N MET A 265 -1.09 20.33 -1.74
CA MET A 265 -1.94 20.95 -2.76
C MET A 265 -1.36 20.91 -4.18
N PHE A 266 -0.08 20.55 -4.34
CA PHE A 266 0.60 20.56 -5.63
C PHE A 266 1.28 19.23 -5.92
N TYR A 267 0.82 18.57 -6.99
CA TYR A 267 1.26 17.25 -7.38
C TYR A 267 1.88 17.28 -8.78
N LYS A 268 2.98 16.55 -8.90
CA LYS A 268 3.59 16.17 -10.18
C LYS A 268 3.70 14.65 -10.22
N PRO A 269 3.57 14.02 -11.41
CA PRO A 269 3.73 12.58 -11.54
C PRO A 269 5.08 12.14 -10.98
N LEU A 270 5.09 11.04 -10.23
CA LEU A 270 6.33 10.45 -9.74
C LEU A 270 7.04 9.78 -10.94
N PRO A 271 8.29 10.18 -11.26
CA PRO A 271 8.95 9.74 -12.50
C PRO A 271 9.24 8.23 -12.54
N PHE A 272 9.28 7.59 -11.37
CA PHE A 272 9.51 6.16 -11.18
C PHE A 272 8.23 5.32 -11.14
N VAL A 273 7.04 5.93 -11.07
CA VAL A 273 5.76 5.23 -11.19
C VAL A 273 5.43 5.06 -12.66
N LYS A 274 5.20 3.83 -13.10
CA LYS A 274 4.88 3.50 -14.51
C LYS A 274 3.53 2.86 -14.70
N ARG A 275 2.93 2.36 -13.61
CA ARG A 275 1.62 1.74 -13.67
C ARG A 275 0.81 2.02 -12.42
N VAL A 276 -0.47 2.30 -12.61
CA VAL A 276 -1.45 2.46 -11.54
C VAL A 276 -2.63 1.54 -11.75
N VAL A 277 -3.13 0.94 -10.67
CA VAL A 277 -4.32 0.09 -10.69
C VAL A 277 -5.32 0.63 -9.68
N PHE A 278 -6.51 0.98 -10.17
CA PHE A 278 -7.63 1.48 -9.38
C PHE A 278 -8.61 0.35 -9.10
N ILE A 279 -8.84 0.03 -7.82
CA ILE A 279 -9.79 -1.01 -7.41
C ILE A 279 -10.93 -0.33 -6.66
N ALA A 280 -12.16 -0.45 -7.16
CA ALA A 280 -13.36 0.13 -6.53
C ALA A 280 -13.21 1.63 -6.16
N THR A 281 -12.45 2.38 -6.96
CA THR A 281 -12.03 3.75 -6.61
C THR A 281 -13.12 4.76 -6.93
N PRO A 282 -13.56 5.64 -6.01
CA PRO A 282 -14.57 6.64 -6.28
C PRO A 282 -14.00 7.85 -7.05
N GLN A 283 -13.62 7.67 -8.31
CA GLN A 283 -12.94 8.70 -9.13
C GLN A 283 -13.79 9.96 -9.31
N ARG A 284 -15.12 9.82 -9.39
CA ARG A 284 -16.11 10.92 -9.42
C ARG A 284 -16.93 11.01 -8.13
N GLY A 285 -16.41 10.47 -7.02
CA GLY A 285 -17.03 10.50 -5.69
C GLY A 285 -17.96 9.32 -5.40
N SER A 286 -18.55 9.29 -4.22
CA SER A 286 -19.45 8.22 -3.79
C SER A 286 -20.59 8.80 -2.97
N TYR A 287 -21.81 8.33 -3.18
CA TYR A 287 -22.94 8.76 -2.36
C TYR A 287 -22.82 8.17 -0.95
N VAL A 288 -22.78 9.05 0.05
CA VAL A 288 -22.65 8.70 1.47
C VAL A 288 -23.95 8.10 2.03
N SER A 289 -25.09 8.30 1.34
CA SER A 289 -26.41 7.89 1.80
C SER A 289 -26.65 6.39 1.59
N GLY A 290 -26.50 5.59 2.65
CA GLY A 290 -27.02 4.22 2.76
C GLY A 290 -25.96 3.12 2.97
N GLY A 291 -24.70 3.38 2.68
CA GLY A 291 -23.59 2.40 2.78
C GLY A 291 -22.79 2.43 4.08
N TRP A 292 -21.79 1.56 4.19
CA TRP A 292 -20.84 1.50 5.33
C TRP A 292 -20.07 2.83 5.54
N ILE A 293 -19.79 3.58 4.47
CA ILE A 293 -19.18 4.93 4.54
C ILE A 293 -20.08 5.91 5.32
N GLY A 294 -21.40 5.84 5.12
CA GLY A 294 -22.37 6.66 5.86
C GLY A 294 -22.48 6.33 7.36
N ARG A 295 -22.13 5.10 7.76
CA ARG A 295 -22.03 4.74 9.19
C ARG A 295 -20.73 5.25 9.84
N LEU A 296 -19.71 5.53 9.03
CA LEU A 296 -18.43 6.07 9.49
C LEU A 296 -18.50 7.58 9.79
N THR A 297 -19.39 8.31 9.13
CA THR A 297 -19.66 9.75 9.37
C THR A 297 -20.10 10.06 10.81
N GLY A 298 -20.57 9.07 11.58
CA GLY A 298 -21.14 9.26 12.92
C GLY A 298 -20.16 9.28 14.09
N LYS A 299 -18.88 8.88 13.93
CA LYS A 299 -17.91 8.86 15.04
C LYS A 299 -16.66 9.66 14.71
N LEU A 300 -16.72 10.94 15.09
CA LEU A 300 -15.63 11.90 15.33
C LEU A 300 -14.24 11.56 14.75
N ILE A 301 -14.11 11.53 13.42
CA ILE A 301 -12.81 11.71 12.75
C ILE A 301 -12.32 13.12 13.10
N SER A 302 -11.29 13.24 13.93
CA SER A 302 -10.65 14.50 14.28
C SER A 302 -9.47 14.78 13.34
N LEU A 303 -9.32 16.04 12.91
CA LEU A 303 -8.12 16.49 12.19
C LEU A 303 -6.86 16.17 13.02
N PRO A 304 -5.76 15.72 12.38
CA PRO A 304 -4.48 15.58 13.05
C PRO A 304 -4.07 16.86 13.76
N GLY A 305 -3.57 16.75 14.99
CA GLY A 305 -3.04 17.90 15.73
C GLY A 305 -1.96 18.66 14.97
N THR A 306 -1.18 17.97 14.13
CA THR A 306 -0.15 18.54 13.27
C THR A 306 -0.67 19.48 12.19
N LEU A 307 -1.97 19.41 11.85
CA LEU A 307 -2.60 20.30 10.87
C LEU A 307 -3.22 21.54 11.52
N LEU A 308 -3.44 21.56 12.84
CA LEU A 308 -4.17 22.65 13.50
C LEU A 308 -3.45 24.00 13.35
N SER A 309 -2.17 24.08 13.72
CA SER A 309 -1.42 25.34 13.63
C SER A 309 -1.32 25.87 12.20
N PRO A 310 -0.94 25.06 11.18
CA PRO A 310 -0.92 25.52 9.79
C PRO A 310 -2.28 26.00 9.27
N LEU A 311 -3.36 25.30 9.61
CA LEU A 311 -4.71 25.70 9.21
C LEU A 311 -5.11 27.02 9.86
N THR A 312 -4.81 27.23 11.14
CA THR A 312 -5.10 28.51 11.81
C THR A 312 -4.34 29.67 11.18
N GLU A 313 -3.09 29.44 10.76
CA GLU A 313 -2.25 30.45 10.11
C GLU A 313 -2.83 30.88 8.76
N VAL A 314 -3.18 29.91 7.91
CA VAL A 314 -3.82 30.16 6.60
C VAL A 314 -5.15 30.87 6.76
N MET A 315 -5.99 30.41 7.70
CA MET A 315 -7.31 31.01 7.93
C MET A 315 -7.22 32.44 8.44
N LYS A 316 -6.28 32.73 9.35
CA LYS A 316 -6.00 34.08 9.82
C LYS A 316 -5.59 34.98 8.66
N GLN A 317 -4.76 34.47 7.75
CA GLN A 317 -4.25 35.26 6.64
C GLN A 317 -5.27 35.50 5.52
N ILE A 318 -6.07 34.49 5.18
CA ILE A 318 -7.04 34.58 4.07
C ILE A 318 -8.35 35.26 4.52
N ALA A 319 -8.86 34.92 5.71
CA ALA A 319 -10.18 35.38 6.17
C ALA A 319 -10.11 36.51 7.22
N GLY A 320 -8.90 36.91 7.64
CA GLY A 320 -8.69 37.92 8.70
C GLY A 320 -9.20 37.49 10.09
N ARG A 321 -9.73 36.27 10.24
CA ARG A 321 -10.37 35.75 11.46
C ARG A 321 -10.13 34.24 11.55
N THR A 322 -9.85 33.76 12.76
CA THR A 322 -9.83 32.31 13.06
C THR A 322 -10.98 32.02 14.02
N SER A 323 -11.91 31.13 13.63
CA SER A 323 -12.94 30.64 14.55
C SER A 323 -12.96 29.11 14.59
N LEU A 324 -13.30 28.55 15.75
CA LEU A 324 -13.50 27.10 15.91
C LEU A 324 -14.59 26.55 14.95
N ALA A 325 -15.56 27.37 14.56
CA ALA A 325 -16.57 27.02 13.57
C ALA A 325 -15.97 26.88 12.17
N THR A 326 -14.98 27.71 11.81
CA THR A 326 -14.33 27.65 10.50
C THR A 326 -13.37 26.46 10.37
N LEU A 327 -12.70 26.06 11.46
CA LEU A 327 -11.91 24.83 11.50
C LEU A 327 -12.77 23.57 11.40
N LYS A 328 -14.02 23.60 11.88
CA LYS A 328 -14.99 22.50 11.73
C LYS A 328 -15.48 22.33 10.28
N ASN A 329 -15.34 23.36 9.43
CA ASN A 329 -15.76 23.34 8.02
C ASN A 329 -14.67 22.82 7.07
N ILE A 330 -13.52 22.41 7.60
CA ILE A 330 -12.46 21.82 6.78
C ILE A 330 -12.91 20.41 6.35
N PRO A 331 -12.95 20.13 5.03
CA PRO A 331 -13.44 18.84 4.54
C PRO A 331 -12.64 17.68 5.12
N LYS A 332 -13.34 16.70 5.70
CA LYS A 332 -12.77 15.39 6.06
C LYS A 332 -12.65 14.53 4.81
N SER A 333 -12.00 13.37 4.91
CA SER A 333 -11.92 12.42 3.79
C SER A 333 -13.29 12.02 3.24
N THR A 334 -14.29 11.82 4.10
CA THR A 334 -15.67 11.52 3.70
C THR A 334 -16.31 12.66 2.93
N ASP A 335 -16.06 13.90 3.35
CA ASP A 335 -16.57 15.10 2.68
C ASP A 335 -15.83 15.34 1.35
N ASN A 336 -14.54 14.99 1.29
CA ASN A 336 -13.77 14.99 0.06
C ASN A 336 -14.33 13.99 -0.95
N MET A 337 -14.92 12.87 -0.55
CA MET A 337 -15.45 11.86 -1.48
C MET A 337 -16.87 12.14 -1.95
N ALA A 338 -17.53 13.21 -1.49
CA ALA A 338 -18.82 13.62 -2.05
C ALA A 338 -18.64 14.02 -3.54
N PRO A 339 -19.53 13.60 -4.46
CA PRO A 339 -19.44 13.96 -5.88
C PRO A 339 -19.35 15.46 -6.15
N GLU A 340 -20.03 16.25 -5.31
CA GLU A 340 -20.05 17.71 -5.42
C GLU A 340 -18.83 18.41 -4.82
N SER A 341 -17.92 17.67 -4.17
CA SER A 341 -16.78 18.26 -3.49
C SER A 341 -15.83 18.94 -4.50
N PRO A 342 -15.25 20.11 -4.17
CA PRO A 342 -14.27 20.76 -5.02
C PRO A 342 -13.05 19.87 -5.33
N PHE A 343 -12.69 18.98 -4.40
CA PHE A 343 -11.61 18.01 -4.59
C PHE A 343 -11.95 17.00 -5.69
N ILE A 344 -13.13 16.37 -5.65
CA ILE A 344 -13.55 15.37 -6.64
C ILE A 344 -13.68 16.00 -8.02
N LYS A 345 -14.26 17.19 -8.12
CA LYS A 345 -14.34 17.94 -9.38
C LYS A 345 -12.95 18.21 -9.97
N ALA A 346 -11.98 18.59 -9.13
CA ALA A 346 -10.61 18.80 -9.60
C ALA A 346 -9.95 17.49 -10.04
N ILE A 347 -9.90 16.47 -9.18
CA ILE A 347 -9.13 15.24 -9.45
C ILE A 347 -9.74 14.42 -10.59
N SER A 348 -11.07 14.42 -10.75
CA SER A 348 -11.75 13.69 -11.83
C SER A 348 -11.45 14.30 -13.21
N SER A 349 -11.25 15.62 -13.28
CA SER A 349 -10.89 16.32 -14.52
C SER A 349 -9.45 16.09 -14.99
N MET A 350 -8.57 15.63 -14.10
CA MET A 350 -7.17 15.40 -14.41
C MET A 350 -6.97 13.99 -14.99
N PRO A 351 -6.42 13.87 -16.21
CA PRO A 351 -6.05 12.57 -16.76
C PRO A 351 -4.83 12.00 -16.02
N VAL A 352 -4.64 10.69 -16.10
CA VAL A 352 -3.37 10.07 -15.73
C VAL A 352 -2.28 10.59 -16.68
N ALA A 353 -1.11 10.92 -16.13
CA ALA A 353 -0.04 11.55 -16.88
C ALA A 353 0.49 10.66 -18.01
N PRO A 354 0.91 11.25 -19.14
CA PRO A 354 1.57 10.52 -20.22
C PRO A 354 2.76 9.69 -19.69
N GLY A 355 2.87 8.45 -20.17
CA GLY A 355 3.93 7.53 -19.73
C GLY A 355 3.64 6.77 -18.43
N VAL A 356 2.43 6.91 -17.86
CA VAL A 356 1.90 6.04 -16.80
C VAL A 356 0.69 5.28 -17.34
N ILE A 357 0.74 3.95 -17.28
CA ILE A 357 -0.38 3.10 -17.68
C ILE A 357 -1.37 2.98 -16.52
N ALA A 358 -2.67 3.16 -16.79
CA ALA A 358 -3.72 3.01 -15.81
C ALA A 358 -4.60 1.79 -16.09
N HIS A 359 -5.05 1.11 -15.05
CA HIS A 359 -6.03 0.02 -15.11
C HIS A 359 -7.13 0.23 -14.08
N SER A 360 -8.33 -0.27 -14.37
CA SER A 360 -9.48 -0.22 -13.47
C SER A 360 -10.02 -1.63 -13.21
N ILE A 361 -10.30 -1.93 -11.94
CA ILE A 361 -11.06 -3.11 -11.52
C ILE A 361 -12.28 -2.60 -10.76
N ILE A 362 -13.46 -2.76 -11.37
CA ILE A 362 -14.70 -2.15 -10.89
C ILE A 362 -15.65 -3.27 -10.43
N PRO A 363 -15.86 -3.44 -9.12
CA PRO A 363 -16.86 -4.37 -8.65
C PRO A 363 -18.28 -3.87 -8.97
N VAL A 364 -19.18 -4.79 -9.27
CA VAL A 364 -20.62 -4.55 -9.45
C VAL A 364 -21.36 -5.64 -8.69
N LYS A 365 -22.19 -5.25 -7.71
CA LYS A 365 -22.98 -6.17 -6.89
C LYS A 365 -24.34 -6.52 -7.52
N ASN A 366 -24.78 -5.69 -8.46
CA ASN A 366 -26.10 -5.75 -9.11
C ASN A 366 -25.95 -5.83 -10.64
N PRO A 367 -25.31 -6.89 -11.18
CA PRO A 367 -25.03 -6.98 -12.61
C PRO A 367 -26.29 -7.17 -13.47
N ASP A 368 -27.39 -7.63 -12.87
CA ASP A 368 -28.67 -7.88 -13.55
C ASP A 368 -29.50 -6.59 -13.76
N ASP A 369 -29.16 -5.51 -13.05
CA ASP A 369 -29.79 -4.20 -13.21
C ASP A 369 -29.24 -3.47 -14.47
N PRO A 370 -29.93 -2.43 -14.98
CA PRO A 370 -29.38 -1.57 -16.03
C PRO A 370 -28.01 -1.01 -15.65
N LYS A 371 -27.12 -0.86 -16.64
CA LYS A 371 -25.72 -0.43 -16.42
C LYS A 371 -25.60 0.93 -15.73
N GLU A 372 -26.57 1.81 -15.96
CA GLU A 372 -26.68 3.12 -15.35
C GLU A 372 -26.87 3.06 -13.82
N GLU A 373 -27.36 1.93 -13.30
CA GLU A 373 -27.65 1.66 -11.89
C GLU A 373 -26.59 0.75 -11.23
N TRP A 374 -25.61 0.26 -11.99
CA TRP A 374 -24.54 -0.58 -11.47
C TRP A 374 -23.74 0.13 -10.37
N ASN A 375 -23.53 -0.58 -9.27
CA ASN A 375 -22.74 -0.12 -8.14
C ASN A 375 -22.16 -1.31 -7.37
N ASP A 376 -21.22 -1.06 -6.48
CA ASP A 376 -20.64 -2.08 -5.59
C ASP A 376 -21.22 -2.02 -4.15
N GLY A 377 -22.30 -1.26 -3.98
CA GLY A 377 -22.94 -0.90 -2.71
C GLY A 377 -22.39 0.36 -2.05
N VAL A 378 -21.43 1.03 -2.68
CA VAL A 378 -20.69 2.17 -2.11
C VAL A 378 -20.36 3.19 -3.19
N VAL A 379 -19.81 2.72 -4.29
CA VAL A 379 -19.38 3.48 -5.45
C VAL A 379 -20.19 3.00 -6.65
N GLU A 380 -20.79 3.94 -7.35
CA GLU A 380 -21.46 3.67 -8.62
C GLU A 380 -20.43 3.38 -9.71
N TYR A 381 -20.75 2.48 -10.64
CA TYR A 381 -19.88 2.14 -11.76
C TYR A 381 -19.43 3.39 -12.54
N LYS A 382 -20.36 4.31 -12.83
CA LYS A 382 -20.06 5.58 -13.52
C LYS A 382 -19.09 6.48 -12.77
N SER A 383 -18.99 6.32 -11.45
CA SER A 383 -18.02 7.06 -10.64
C SER A 383 -16.64 6.40 -10.66
N ALA A 384 -16.59 5.06 -10.63
CA ALA A 384 -15.33 4.33 -10.68
C ALA A 384 -14.70 4.33 -12.08
N HIS A 385 -15.53 4.33 -13.11
CA HIS A 385 -15.13 4.33 -14.51
C HIS A 385 -14.41 5.64 -14.89
N ILE A 386 -13.26 5.51 -15.55
CA ILE A 386 -12.52 6.62 -16.16
C ILE A 386 -12.03 6.21 -17.54
N ASP A 387 -12.03 7.17 -18.47
CA ASP A 387 -11.49 6.96 -19.81
C ASP A 387 -9.95 6.88 -19.79
N GLY A 388 -9.38 6.27 -20.83
CA GLY A 388 -7.93 6.23 -21.05
C GLY A 388 -7.18 5.19 -20.22
N VAL A 389 -7.89 4.24 -19.58
CA VAL A 389 -7.27 3.07 -18.97
C VAL A 389 -6.93 2.01 -20.03
N ALA A 390 -5.83 1.29 -19.84
CA ALA A 390 -5.40 0.20 -20.73
C ALA A 390 -6.25 -1.07 -20.55
N SER A 391 -6.77 -1.30 -19.34
CA SER A 391 -7.83 -2.30 -19.13
C SER A 391 -8.83 -1.83 -18.09
N GLU A 392 -10.08 -2.26 -18.26
CA GLU A 392 -11.13 -2.19 -17.26
C GLU A 392 -11.75 -3.57 -17.11
N LEU A 393 -11.69 -4.14 -15.91
CA LEU A 393 -12.38 -5.39 -15.58
C LEU A 393 -13.55 -5.09 -14.65
N VAL A 394 -14.75 -5.53 -15.05
CA VAL A 394 -15.91 -5.58 -14.16
C VAL A 394 -15.91 -6.91 -13.42
N VAL A 395 -16.01 -6.86 -12.09
CA VAL A 395 -16.00 -8.04 -11.21
C VAL A 395 -17.34 -8.15 -10.50
N HIS A 396 -17.96 -9.34 -10.50
CA HIS A 396 -19.20 -9.53 -9.76
C HIS A 396 -18.89 -9.69 -8.27
N SER A 397 -18.89 -8.58 -7.53
CA SER A 397 -18.60 -8.53 -6.09
C SER A 397 -19.10 -7.21 -5.49
N GLY A 398 -19.05 -7.11 -4.16
CA GLY A 398 -19.23 -5.85 -3.45
C GLY A 398 -17.95 -5.01 -3.41
N HIS A 399 -18.00 -3.88 -2.71
CA HIS A 399 -16.92 -2.90 -2.69
C HIS A 399 -15.55 -3.40 -2.20
N SER A 400 -15.51 -4.35 -1.26
CA SER A 400 -14.26 -4.97 -0.79
C SER A 400 -13.91 -6.16 -1.68
N THR A 401 -13.43 -5.88 -2.89
CA THR A 401 -13.19 -6.90 -3.92
C THR A 401 -11.71 -7.32 -4.06
N GLN A 402 -10.79 -6.67 -3.33
CA GLN A 402 -9.35 -6.90 -3.46
C GLN A 402 -8.88 -8.31 -3.05
N ASP A 403 -9.72 -9.09 -2.37
CA ASP A 403 -9.49 -10.49 -2.01
C ASP A 403 -10.32 -11.48 -2.87
N GLU A 404 -11.04 -10.99 -3.87
CA GLU A 404 -11.76 -11.83 -4.82
C GLU A 404 -10.81 -12.46 -5.84
N PRO A 405 -11.00 -13.74 -6.20
CA PRO A 405 -10.12 -14.42 -7.16
C PRO A 405 -9.99 -13.67 -8.49
N GLN A 406 -11.10 -13.13 -9.03
CA GLN A 406 -11.11 -12.40 -10.30
C GLN A 406 -10.27 -11.12 -10.23
N THR A 407 -10.34 -10.39 -9.11
CA THR A 407 -9.52 -9.19 -8.88
C THR A 407 -8.05 -9.55 -8.74
N ILE A 408 -7.72 -10.62 -8.01
CA ILE A 408 -6.34 -11.07 -7.83
C ILE A 408 -5.73 -11.50 -9.17
N GLU A 409 -6.46 -12.27 -9.98
CA GLU A 409 -6.00 -12.71 -11.29
C GLU A 409 -5.80 -11.56 -12.28
N GLU A 410 -6.65 -10.53 -12.23
CA GLU A 410 -6.43 -9.33 -13.06
C GLU A 410 -5.20 -8.55 -12.62
N ILE A 411 -4.96 -8.43 -11.30
CA ILE A 411 -3.71 -7.84 -10.80
C ILE A 411 -2.52 -8.69 -11.27
N ARG A 412 -2.58 -10.02 -11.15
CA ARG A 412 -1.54 -10.93 -11.64
C ARG A 412 -1.26 -10.70 -13.13
N ARG A 413 -2.29 -10.65 -13.97
CA ARG A 413 -2.17 -10.37 -15.41
C ARG A 413 -1.48 -9.03 -15.67
N ILE A 414 -1.91 -7.97 -14.98
CA ILE A 414 -1.32 -6.63 -15.08
C ILE A 414 0.16 -6.63 -14.66
N LEU A 415 0.53 -7.37 -13.62
CA LEU A 415 1.93 -7.46 -13.18
C LEU A 415 2.79 -8.23 -14.19
N ILE A 416 2.29 -9.35 -14.76
CA ILE A 416 3.00 -10.08 -15.81
C ILE A 416 3.21 -9.19 -17.04
N GLU A 417 2.20 -8.41 -17.42
CA GLU A 417 2.30 -7.44 -18.51
C GLU A 417 3.38 -6.38 -18.22
N ASN A 418 3.51 -5.91 -16.97
CA ASN A 418 4.49 -4.90 -16.58
C ASN A 418 5.93 -5.41 -16.69
N LEU A 419 6.15 -6.72 -16.63
CA LEU A 419 7.47 -7.31 -16.87
C LEU A 419 7.91 -7.22 -18.34
N LYS A 420 6.97 -7.14 -19.28
CA LYS A 420 7.27 -7.09 -20.73
C LYS A 420 7.68 -5.70 -21.21
N GLY A 421 7.33 -4.65 -20.49
CA GLY A 421 7.63 -3.26 -20.84
C GLY A 421 6.48 -2.31 -20.47
N PRO A 422 6.74 -1.00 -20.44
CA PRO A 422 5.69 0.02 -20.39
C PRO A 422 4.93 0.11 -21.72
#